data_AF-A0A6J5V7Y3-F1
#
_entry.id   AF-A0A6J5V7Y3-F1
#
_cell.length_a   1.000
_cell.length_b   1.000
_cell.length_c   1.000
_cell.angle_alpha   90.00
_cell.angle_beta   90.00
_cell.angle_gamma   90.00
#
_symmetry.space_group_name_H-M   'P 1'
#
loop_
_entity.id
_entity.type
_entity.pdbx_description
1 polymer ?
#
loop_
_entity_poly.entity_id
_entity_poly.type
_entity_poly.pdbx_seq_one_letter_code
_entity_poly.pdbx_strand_id
1 'polypeptide(L)'
;MALVALTKGQLWVHQCKFIAHKLYMKKVKGMINLITESTTTLINSWSNRIEAGGGVADIKIDNHMRSFSGDVISRACFGSNYSKGVEIFKKLRNLQEAMSKKIFLTGVPGMRYHM
;
A
#
# COMPACT_ATOMS: atom_id res chain seq x y z
N MET A 1 9.15 2.31 -9.96
CA MET A 1 8.46 3.17 -8.98
C MET A 1 9.38 3.63 -7.84
N ALA A 2 10.35 2.83 -7.38
CA ALA A 2 11.29 3.24 -6.31
C ALA A 2 12.36 4.29 -6.72
N LEU A 3 12.60 4.51 -8.02
CA LEU A 3 13.61 5.47 -8.50
C LEU A 3 13.19 6.95 -8.35
N VAL A 4 11.91 7.25 -8.16
CA VAL A 4 11.41 8.64 -8.10
C VAL A 4 11.67 9.30 -6.74
N ALA A 5 11.74 8.54 -5.65
CA ALA A 5 11.93 9.11 -4.31
C ALA A 5 13.36 9.60 -4.04
N LEU A 6 14.33 9.18 -4.86
CA LEU A 6 15.75 9.50 -4.69
C LEU A 6 16.26 10.59 -5.65
N THR A 7 15.46 11.00 -6.63
CA THR A 7 15.85 12.02 -7.61
C THR A 7 15.50 13.42 -7.08
N LYS A 8 16.44 14.37 -7.19
CA LYS A 8 16.27 15.78 -6.79
C LYS A 8 16.14 16.68 -8.02
N GLY A 9 15.48 17.81 -7.87
CA GLY A 9 15.46 18.89 -8.86
C GLY A 9 14.74 18.56 -10.17
N GLN A 10 15.27 19.02 -11.31
CA GLN A 10 14.61 18.93 -12.61
C GLN A 10 14.35 17.49 -13.08
N LEU A 11 15.18 16.53 -12.69
CA LEU A 11 15.00 15.12 -13.04
C LEU A 11 13.74 14.54 -12.39
N TRP A 12 13.45 14.93 -11.15
CA TRP A 12 12.21 14.54 -10.46
C TRP A 12 10.99 15.14 -11.14
N VAL A 13 11.02 16.45 -11.44
CA VAL A 13 9.93 17.15 -12.14
C VAL A 13 9.65 16.49 -13.49
N HIS A 14 10.69 16.14 -14.24
CA HIS A 14 10.55 15.48 -15.53
C HIS A 14 9.93 14.08 -15.41
N GLN A 15 10.38 13.27 -14.45
CA GLN A 15 9.82 11.94 -14.20
C GLN A 15 8.36 11.99 -13.72
N CYS A 16 8.04 12.88 -12.79
CA CYS A 16 6.67 13.09 -12.31
C CYS A 16 5.74 13.59 -13.43
N LYS A 17 6.22 14.50 -14.31
CA LYS A 17 5.45 14.97 -15.47
C LYS A 17 5.16 13.84 -16.45
N PHE A 18 6.13 12.95 -16.70
CA PHE A 18 5.95 11.78 -17.55
C PHE A 18 4.97 10.76 -16.94
N ILE A 19 5.05 10.52 -15.62
CA ILE A 19 4.12 9.65 -14.90
C ILE A 19 2.71 10.23 -14.89
N ALA A 20 2.56 11.53 -14.65
CA ALA A 20 1.28 12.24 -14.67
C ALA A 20 0.62 12.16 -16.06
N HIS A 21 1.39 12.33 -17.13
CA HIS A 21 0.88 12.16 -18.49
C HIS A 21 0.41 10.71 -18.75
N LYS A 22 1.11 9.73 -18.20
CA LYS A 22 0.70 8.32 -18.25
C LYS A 22 -0.52 8.00 -17.37
N LEU A 23 -0.92 8.89 -16.44
CA LEU A 23 -2.12 8.78 -15.58
C LEU A 23 -3.36 9.44 -16.20
N TYR A 24 -3.45 9.49 -17.53
CA TYR A 24 -4.61 9.98 -18.29
C TYR A 24 -5.96 9.42 -17.79
N MET A 25 -7.06 10.17 -17.95
CA MET A 25 -8.41 9.89 -17.42
C MET A 25 -8.88 8.43 -17.56
N LYS A 26 -8.58 7.75 -18.67
CA LYS A 26 -8.92 6.33 -18.87
C LYS A 26 -8.28 5.41 -17.81
N LYS A 27 -7.05 5.70 -17.38
CA LYS A 27 -6.38 4.97 -16.29
C LYS A 27 -6.95 5.32 -14.92
N VAL A 28 -7.27 6.59 -14.68
CA VAL A 28 -7.92 7.02 -13.41
C VAL A 28 -9.25 6.30 -13.24
N LYS A 29 -10.07 6.23 -14.30
CA LYS A 29 -11.34 5.49 -14.27
C LYS A 29 -11.14 3.99 -14.00
N GLY A 30 -10.11 3.38 -14.58
CA GLY A 30 -9.71 2.00 -14.26
C GLY A 30 -9.30 1.82 -12.80
N MET A 31 -8.56 2.77 -12.23
CA MET A 31 -8.15 2.74 -10.82
C MET A 31 -9.35 2.86 -9.87
N ILE A 32 -10.33 3.71 -10.19
CA ILE A 32 -11.56 3.83 -9.39
C ILE A 32 -12.29 2.48 -9.34
N ASN A 33 -12.44 1.81 -10.48
CA ASN A 33 -13.07 0.48 -10.51
C ASN A 33 -12.33 -0.54 -9.65
N LEU A 34 -10.98 -0.53 -9.70
CA LEU A 34 -10.15 -1.42 -8.86
C LEU A 34 -10.33 -1.12 -7.36
N ILE A 35 -10.37 0.16 -6.99
CA ILE A 35 -10.63 0.58 -5.61
C ILE A 35 -12.00 0.08 -5.17
N THR A 36 -13.05 0.29 -5.96
CA THR A 36 -14.41 -0.16 -5.65
C THR A 36 -14.51 -1.68 -5.49
N GLU A 37 -13.87 -2.45 -6.37
CA GLU A 37 -13.87 -3.91 -6.30
C GLU A 37 -13.15 -4.41 -5.04
N SER A 38 -11.94 -3.89 -4.75
CA SER A 38 -11.18 -4.26 -3.56
C SER A 38 -11.90 -3.81 -2.27
N THR A 39 -12.59 -2.66 -2.27
CA THR A 39 -13.36 -2.17 -1.11
C THR A 39 -14.58 -3.04 -0.86
N THR A 40 -15.31 -3.42 -1.92
CA THR A 40 -16.46 -4.34 -1.83
C THR A 40 -16.02 -5.68 -1.22
N THR A 41 -14.89 -6.21 -1.69
CA THR A 41 -14.33 -7.47 -1.16
C THR A 41 -14.00 -7.35 0.33
N LEU A 42 -13.43 -6.22 0.76
CA LEU A 42 -13.10 -5.97 2.16
C LEU A 42 -14.36 -5.89 3.05
N ILE A 43 -15.36 -5.12 2.62
CA ILE A 43 -16.62 -4.95 3.35
C ILE A 43 -17.35 -6.30 3.47
N ASN A 44 -17.41 -7.08 2.40
CA ASN A 44 -18.02 -8.41 2.43
C ASN A 44 -17.29 -9.35 3.41
N SER A 45 -15.95 -9.31 3.44
CA SER A 45 -15.17 -10.07 4.42
C SER A 45 -15.46 -9.67 5.86
N TRP A 46 -15.74 -8.40 6.13
CA TRP A 46 -16.11 -7.92 7.45
C TRP A 46 -17.55 -8.29 7.81
N SER A 47 -18.50 -8.13 6.87
CA SER A 47 -19.90 -8.53 7.05
C SER A 47 -20.01 -10.02 7.40
N ASN A 48 -19.33 -10.88 6.65
CA ASN A 48 -19.32 -12.32 6.91
C ASN A 48 -18.77 -12.66 8.30
N ARG A 49 -17.77 -11.90 8.78
CA ARG A 49 -17.21 -12.08 10.14
C ARG A 49 -18.18 -11.63 11.22
N ILE A 50 -18.89 -10.54 11.00
CA ILE A 50 -19.90 -10.01 11.92
C ILE A 50 -21.07 -10.99 12.03
N GLU A 51 -21.56 -11.49 10.90
CA GLU A 51 -22.64 -12.47 10.87
C GLU A 51 -22.25 -13.78 11.55
N ALA A 52 -21.06 -14.31 11.26
CA ALA A 52 -20.54 -15.51 11.92
C ALA A 52 -20.32 -15.32 13.43
N GLY A 53 -20.09 -14.08 13.88
CA GLY A 53 -19.89 -13.71 15.29
C GLY A 53 -21.17 -13.41 16.07
N GLY A 54 -22.36 -13.59 15.47
CA GLY A 54 -23.63 -13.30 16.14
C GLY A 54 -24.04 -11.83 16.10
N GLY A 55 -23.57 -11.08 15.09
CA GLY A 55 -23.96 -9.68 14.84
C GLY A 55 -22.96 -8.64 15.32
N VAL A 56 -21.86 -9.04 15.98
CA VAL A 56 -20.76 -8.16 16.41
C VAL A 56 -19.42 -8.87 16.21
N ALA A 57 -18.42 -8.14 15.72
CA ALA A 57 -17.04 -8.63 15.63
C ALA A 57 -16.03 -7.52 15.95
N ASP A 58 -14.99 -7.86 16.72
CA ASP A 58 -13.82 -7.00 16.88
C ASP A 58 -12.86 -7.23 15.71
N ILE A 59 -12.54 -6.15 14.98
CA ILE A 59 -11.77 -6.21 13.74
C ILE A 59 -10.58 -5.27 13.84
N LYS A 60 -9.37 -5.85 13.78
CA LYS A 60 -8.13 -5.07 13.74
C LYS A 60 -7.90 -4.46 12.35
N ILE A 61 -8.33 -3.21 12.17
CA ILE A 61 -8.38 -2.52 10.86
C ILE A 61 -7.00 -2.36 10.18
N ASP A 62 -5.91 -2.21 10.94
CA ASP A 62 -4.58 -1.88 10.38
C ASP A 62 -4.10 -2.88 9.30
N ASN A 63 -4.14 -4.17 9.61
CA ASN A 63 -3.73 -5.21 8.66
C ASN A 63 -4.64 -5.26 7.43
N HIS A 64 -5.94 -5.02 7.61
CA HIS A 64 -6.90 -5.01 6.52
C HIS A 64 -6.66 -3.84 5.57
N MET A 65 -6.47 -2.63 6.10
CA MET A 65 -6.18 -1.43 5.30
C MET A 65 -4.83 -1.53 4.58
N ARG A 66 -3.84 -2.13 5.25
CA ARG A 66 -2.53 -2.39 4.65
C ARG A 66 -2.61 -3.43 3.53
N SER A 67 -3.41 -4.48 3.69
CA SER A 67 -3.63 -5.48 2.63
C SER A 67 -4.42 -4.89 1.46
N PHE A 68 -5.48 -4.13 1.75
CA PHE A 68 -6.33 -3.46 0.77
C PHE A 68 -5.52 -2.49 -0.10
N SER A 69 -4.75 -1.59 0.51
CA SER A 69 -3.90 -0.66 -0.23
C SER A 69 -2.84 -1.39 -1.06
N GLY A 70 -2.25 -2.47 -0.54
CA GLY A 70 -1.31 -3.31 -1.27
C GLY A 70 -1.92 -3.96 -2.52
N ASP A 71 -3.14 -4.47 -2.43
CA ASP A 71 -3.87 -5.07 -3.56
C ASP A 71 -4.21 -4.00 -4.62
N VAL A 72 -4.79 -2.87 -4.21
CA VAL A 72 -5.13 -1.75 -5.11
C VAL A 72 -3.89 -1.25 -5.85
N ILE A 73 -2.79 -0.99 -5.15
CA ILE A 73 -1.55 -0.50 -5.79
C ILE A 73 -0.95 -1.57 -6.70
N SER A 74 -1.01 -2.85 -6.30
CA SER A 74 -0.50 -3.95 -7.12
C SER A 74 -1.29 -4.09 -8.42
N ARG A 75 -2.62 -4.08 -8.36
CA ARG A 75 -3.48 -4.14 -9.56
C ARG A 75 -3.30 -2.89 -10.44
N ALA A 76 -3.18 -1.71 -9.84
CA ALA A 76 -3.01 -0.45 -10.58
C ALA A 76 -1.63 -0.34 -11.26
N CYS A 77 -0.56 -0.80 -10.61
CA CYS A 77 0.81 -0.66 -11.13
C CYS A 77 1.25 -1.83 -12.02
N PHE A 78 0.75 -3.04 -11.77
CA PHE A 78 1.21 -4.26 -12.43
C PHE A 78 0.15 -4.94 -13.32
N GLY A 79 -1.11 -4.48 -13.30
CA GLY A 79 -2.17 -4.97 -14.16
C GLY A 79 -2.33 -6.49 -14.07
N SER A 80 -2.18 -7.19 -15.20
CA SER A 80 -2.28 -8.66 -15.28
C SER A 80 -1.22 -9.42 -14.46
N ASN A 81 -0.10 -8.77 -14.10
CA ASN A 81 0.95 -9.33 -13.26
C ASN A 81 0.84 -8.87 -11.79
N TYR A 82 -0.36 -8.51 -11.31
CA TYR A 82 -0.58 -8.04 -9.94
C TYR A 82 -0.05 -8.98 -8.86
N SER A 83 -0.05 -10.30 -9.10
CA SER A 83 0.50 -11.30 -8.17
C SER A 83 1.99 -11.06 -7.87
N LYS A 84 2.78 -10.70 -8.89
CA LYS A 84 4.19 -10.30 -8.72
C LYS A 84 4.30 -8.99 -7.92
N GLY A 85 3.39 -8.06 -8.14
CA GLY A 85 3.28 -6.82 -7.36
C GLY A 85 3.08 -7.09 -5.87
N VAL A 86 2.16 -7.99 -5.53
CA VAL A 86 1.90 -8.42 -4.15
C VAL A 86 3.14 -9.02 -3.51
N GLU A 87 3.91 -9.85 -4.24
CA GLU A 87 5.16 -10.42 -3.74
C GLU A 87 6.24 -9.36 -3.50
N ILE A 88 6.37 -8.38 -4.40
CA ILE A 88 7.30 -7.25 -4.26
C ILE A 88 6.95 -6.43 -3.01
N PHE A 89 5.67 -6.10 -2.80
CA PHE A 89 5.22 -5.37 -1.61
C PHE A 89 5.51 -6.13 -0.32
N LYS A 90 5.29 -7.46 -0.31
CA LYS A 90 5.65 -8.31 0.85
C LYS A 90 7.14 -8.25 1.15
N LYS A 91 8.00 -8.38 0.13
CA LYS A 91 9.47 -8.30 0.30
C LYS A 91 9.93 -6.92 0.78
N LEU A 92 9.39 -5.85 0.20
CA LEU A 92 9.68 -4.48 0.62
C LEU A 92 9.28 -4.24 2.08
N ARG A 93 8.14 -4.78 2.51
CA ARG A 93 7.69 -4.68 3.89
C ARG A 93 8.63 -5.42 4.84
N ASN A 94 9.02 -6.66 4.51
CA ASN A 94 9.95 -7.42 5.33
C ASN A 94 11.28 -6.68 5.49
N LEU A 95 11.75 -6.04 4.41
CA LEU A 95 12.94 -5.19 4.45
C LEU A 95 12.72 -3.97 5.37
N GLN A 96 11.61 -3.25 5.23
CA GLN A 96 11.29 -2.09 6.05
C GLN A 96 11.19 -2.44 7.55
N GLU A 97 10.58 -3.57 7.89
CA GLU A 97 10.49 -4.07 9.28
C GLU A 97 11.88 -4.44 9.83
N ALA A 98 12.70 -5.13 9.04
CA ALA A 98 14.08 -5.46 9.41
C ALA A 98 14.94 -4.19 9.61
N MET A 99 14.81 -3.20 8.73
CA MET A 99 15.49 -1.91 8.86
C MET A 99 15.00 -1.12 10.07
N SER A 100 13.69 -1.11 10.34
CA SER A 100 13.11 -0.41 11.49
C SER A 100 13.60 -1.00 12.82
N LYS A 101 13.69 -2.34 12.92
CA LYS A 101 14.30 -3.02 14.07
C LYS A 101 15.77 -2.64 14.23
N LYS A 102 16.52 -2.58 13.12
CA LYS A 102 17.92 -2.15 13.15
C LYS A 102 18.06 -0.71 13.62
N ILE A 103 17.26 0.23 13.10
CA ILE A 103 17.27 1.65 13.51
C ILE A 103 16.92 1.82 14.99
N PHE A 104 15.95 1.04 15.50
CA PHE A 104 15.59 1.02 16.92
C PHE A 104 16.74 0.48 17.80
N LEU A 105 17.41 -0.59 17.36
CA LEU A 105 18.53 -1.21 18.09
C LEU A 105 19.85 -0.42 17.98
N THR A 106 20.10 0.27 16.87
CA THR A 106 21.31 1.09 16.66
C THR A 106 21.17 2.51 17.17
N GLY A 107 20.07 2.83 17.87
CA GLY A 107 19.90 4.03 18.67
C GLY A 107 20.13 5.33 17.90
N VAL A 108 19.06 5.92 17.35
CA VAL A 108 19.05 7.39 17.20
C VAL A 108 19.05 7.95 18.63
N PRO A 109 20.12 8.64 19.08
CA PRO A 109 20.14 9.23 20.42
C PRO A 109 19.07 10.33 20.44
N GLY A 110 17.96 10.11 21.16
CA GLY A 110 16.88 11.10 21.26
C GLY A 110 15.46 10.53 21.40
N MET A 111 15.21 9.29 20.97
CA MET A 111 13.87 8.68 21.02
C MET A 111 13.45 8.15 22.41
N ARG A 112 14.27 8.35 23.46
CA ARG A 112 14.01 7.80 24.81
C ARG A 112 13.24 8.76 25.74
N TYR A 113 12.89 9.97 25.31
CA TYR A 113 12.32 11.01 26.19
C TYR A 113 10.89 11.45 25.83
N HIS A 114 10.22 10.77 24.91
CA HIS A 114 8.79 10.97 24.65
C HIS A 114 8.05 9.64 24.62
N MET A 115 7.87 9.06 25.81
CA MET A 115 6.74 8.21 26.15
C MET A 115 6.27 8.59 27.54
#